data_AF-A0A3M2BNA9-F1
#
_entry.id   AF-A0A3M2BNA9-F1
#
_cell.length_a   1.000
_cell.length_b   1.000
_cell.length_c   1.000
_cell.angle_alpha   90.00
_cell.angle_beta   90.00
_cell.angle_gamma   90.00
#
_symmetry.space_group_name_H-M   'P 1'
#
loop_
_entity.id
_entity.type
_entity.pdbx_description
1 polymer ?
#
loop_
_entity_poly.entity_id
_entity_poly.type
_entity_poly.pdbx_seq_one_letter_code
_entity_poly.pdbx_strand_id
1 'polypeptide(L)'
;MSRRWLDVYLGLTPVFLAADLLLNAPLRLAALPSLGMRVAYYLVLTALWLLVRSRPLAEAVLAVVEGVVNLTLLMLSILLPIWATVDQVLADQPIVFGLTRWKLANLAVVGPALIVVIRQNEAALLHALFGGRRLG
;
A
#
# COMPACT_ATOMS: atom_id res chain seq x y z
N MET A 1 2.14 -13.15 -1.38
CA MET A 1 0.78 -12.76 -0.95
C MET A 1 -0.18 -13.86 -1.39
N SER A 2 -0.89 -14.51 -0.47
CA SER A 2 -1.79 -15.63 -0.85
C SER A 2 -3.04 -15.10 -1.56
N ARG A 3 -3.57 -15.88 -2.51
CA ARG A 3 -4.80 -15.59 -3.27
C ARG A 3 -5.95 -15.08 -2.41
N ARG A 4 -6.18 -15.77 -1.28
CA ARG A 4 -7.23 -15.41 -0.32
C ARG A 4 -7.03 -14.03 0.28
N TRP A 5 -5.78 -13.64 0.54
CA TRP A 5 -5.47 -12.33 1.10
C TRP A 5 -5.72 -11.23 0.07
N LEU A 6 -5.27 -11.43 -1.17
CA LEU A 6 -5.48 -10.46 -2.25
C LEU A 6 -6.96 -10.27 -2.58
N ASP A 7 -7.74 -11.36 -2.58
CA ASP A 7 -9.19 -11.30 -2.83
C ASP A 7 -9.94 -10.57 -1.70
N VAL A 8 -9.58 -10.82 -0.43
CA VAL A 8 -10.15 -10.08 0.72
C VAL A 8 -9.74 -8.62 0.67
N TYR A 9 -8.46 -8.33 0.44
CA TYR A 9 -7.92 -6.98 0.45
C TYR A 9 -8.53 -6.14 -0.68
N LEU A 10 -8.51 -6.64 -1.92
CA LEU A 10 -9.09 -5.94 -3.05
C LEU A 10 -10.62 -5.91 -2.97
N GLY A 11 -11.26 -6.95 -2.44
CA GLY A 11 -12.70 -6.98 -2.17
C GLY A 11 -13.17 -5.97 -1.12
N LEU A 12 -12.29 -5.54 -0.21
CA LEU A 12 -12.56 -4.47 0.76
C LEU A 12 -12.39 -3.06 0.17
N THR A 13 -11.86 -2.91 -1.05
CA THR A 13 -11.67 -1.60 -1.71
C THR A 13 -12.95 -0.76 -1.77
N PRO A 14 -14.13 -1.30 -2.14
CA PRO A 14 -15.38 -0.54 -2.14
C PRO A 14 -15.80 -0.08 -0.74
N VAL A 15 -15.48 -0.87 0.29
CA VAL A 15 -15.73 -0.50 1.70
C VAL A 15 -14.84 0.67 2.11
N PHE A 16 -13.56 0.66 1.69
CA PHE A 16 -12.67 1.79 1.93
C PHE A 16 -13.09 3.05 1.18
N LEU A 17 -13.60 2.92 -0.05
CA LEU A 17 -14.19 4.04 -0.79
C LEU A 17 -15.39 4.63 -0.03
N ALA A 18 -16.30 3.78 0.45
CA ALA A 18 -17.46 4.22 1.23
C ALA A 18 -17.02 4.91 2.55
N ALA A 19 -16.01 4.40 3.23
CA ALA A 19 -15.46 5.02 4.43
C ALA A 19 -14.81 6.40 4.14
N ASP A 20 -14.09 6.54 3.03
CA ASP A 20 -13.51 7.83 2.61
C ASP A 20 -14.61 8.85 2.28
N LEU A 21 -15.65 8.44 1.53
CA LEU A 21 -16.74 9.34 1.14
C LEU A 21 -17.67 9.72 2.31
N LEU A 22 -18.04 8.76 3.17
CA LEU A 22 -19.04 8.98 4.23
C LEU A 22 -18.42 9.49 5.53
N LEU A 23 -17.21 9.04 5.86
CA LEU A 23 -16.56 9.32 7.15
C LEU A 23 -15.32 10.21 7.02
N ASN A 24 -14.96 10.61 5.79
CA ASN A 24 -13.72 11.33 5.49
C ASN A 24 -12.48 10.63 6.10
N ALA A 25 -12.48 9.30 5.99
CA ALA A 25 -11.49 8.40 6.57
C ALA A 25 -10.68 7.72 5.45
N PRO A 26 -9.64 8.38 4.91
CA PRO A 26 -8.82 7.84 3.82
C PRO A 26 -7.84 6.77 4.33
N LEU A 27 -8.39 5.63 4.78
CA LEU A 27 -7.66 4.55 5.44
C LEU A 27 -6.55 3.95 4.57
N ARG A 28 -6.68 4.00 3.24
CA ARG A 28 -5.69 3.46 2.29
C ARG A 28 -4.79 4.51 1.65
N LEU A 29 -5.29 5.74 1.49
CA LEU A 29 -4.61 6.82 0.77
C LEU A 29 -4.55 8.11 1.60
N ALA A 30 -4.15 7.99 2.86
CA ALA A 30 -4.00 9.15 3.74
C ALA A 30 -2.94 10.16 3.25
N ALA A 31 -2.10 9.77 2.29
CA ALA A 31 -1.09 10.64 1.66
C ALA A 31 -1.61 11.46 0.47
N LEU A 32 -2.76 11.08 -0.14
CA LEU A 32 -3.32 11.79 -1.29
C LEU A 32 -4.35 12.83 -0.83
N PRO A 33 -4.08 14.14 -1.01
CA PRO A 33 -4.93 15.19 -0.46
C PRO A 33 -6.25 15.35 -1.23
N SER A 34 -6.26 15.10 -2.55
CA SER A 34 -7.44 15.33 -3.37
C SER A 34 -8.42 14.15 -3.35
N LEU A 35 -9.69 14.43 -3.04
CA LEU A 35 -10.75 13.42 -3.03
C LEU A 35 -10.90 12.74 -4.40
N GLY A 36 -10.83 13.52 -5.49
CA GLY A 36 -10.94 13.01 -6.85
C GLY A 36 -9.90 11.96 -7.20
N MET A 37 -8.62 12.17 -6.82
CA MET A 37 -7.58 11.16 -7.05
C MET A 37 -7.79 9.92 -6.18
N ARG A 38 -8.25 10.07 -4.93
CA ARG A 38 -8.56 8.93 -4.06
C ARG A 38 -9.69 8.08 -4.64
N VAL A 39 -10.78 8.70 -5.09
CA VAL A 39 -11.90 8.02 -5.75
C VAL A 39 -11.44 7.29 -7.01
N ALA A 40 -10.68 7.95 -7.89
CA ALA A 40 -10.15 7.34 -9.11
C ALA A 40 -9.30 6.09 -8.79
N TYR A 41 -8.44 6.17 -7.77
CA TYR A 41 -7.63 5.04 -7.33
C TYR A 41 -8.48 3.87 -6.81
N TYR A 42 -9.49 4.14 -5.96
CA TYR A 42 -10.39 3.08 -5.48
C TYR A 42 -11.18 2.41 -6.62
N LEU A 43 -11.61 3.19 -7.62
CA LEU A 43 -12.28 2.64 -8.81
C LEU A 43 -11.34 1.75 -9.62
N VAL A 44 -10.10 2.18 -9.84
CA VAL A 44 -9.07 1.37 -10.53
C VAL A 44 -8.83 0.06 -9.76
N LEU A 45 -8.62 0.11 -8.45
CA LEU A 45 -8.43 -1.10 -7.63
C LEU A 45 -9.63 -2.03 -7.66
N THR A 46 -10.85 -1.48 -7.67
CA THR A 46 -12.09 -2.27 -7.78
C THR A 46 -12.19 -2.94 -9.16
N ALA A 47 -11.84 -2.23 -10.23
CA ALA A 47 -11.80 -2.80 -11.58
C ALA A 47 -10.74 -3.91 -11.69
N LEU A 48 -9.56 -3.71 -11.09
CA LEU A 48 -8.50 -4.71 -11.03
C LEU A 48 -8.91 -5.96 -10.24
N TRP A 49 -9.67 -5.79 -9.14
CA TRP A 49 -10.25 -6.90 -8.40
C TRP A 49 -11.17 -7.77 -9.27
N LEU A 50 -12.10 -7.12 -9.99
CA LEU A 50 -13.02 -7.81 -10.91
C LEU A 50 -12.24 -8.50 -12.05
N LEU A 51 -11.16 -7.89 -12.52
CA LEU A 51 -10.28 -8.45 -13.53
C LEU A 51 -9.52 -9.69 -13.02
N VAL A 52 -9.01 -9.67 -11.79
CA VAL A 52 -8.37 -10.84 -11.15
C VAL A 52 -9.37 -11.98 -10.95
N ARG A 53 -10.61 -11.66 -10.56
CA ARG A 53 -11.67 -12.66 -10.44
C ARG A 53 -12.01 -13.35 -11.76
N SER A 54 -11.98 -12.61 -12.86
CA SER A 54 -12.28 -13.16 -14.19
C SER A 54 -11.08 -13.80 -14.88
N ARG A 55 -9.85 -13.41 -14.53
CA ARG A 55 -8.61 -13.93 -15.14
C ARG A 55 -7.56 -14.29 -14.08
N PRO A 56 -7.48 -15.56 -13.65
CA PRO A 56 -6.55 -15.99 -12.59
C PRO A 56 -5.07 -15.85 -12.99
N LEU A 57 -4.74 -15.84 -14.29
CA LEU A 57 -3.37 -15.60 -14.77
C LEU A 57 -2.88 -14.16 -14.48
N ALA A 58 -3.78 -13.19 -14.32
CA ALA A 58 -3.41 -11.81 -13.98
C ALA A 58 -3.04 -11.65 -12.50
N GLU A 59 -3.40 -12.61 -11.65
CA GLU A 59 -3.30 -12.53 -10.20
C GLU A 59 -1.86 -12.32 -9.71
N ALA A 60 -0.90 -13.05 -10.29
CA ALA A 60 0.51 -12.96 -9.89
C ALA A 60 1.11 -11.58 -10.21
N VAL A 61 0.82 -11.05 -11.41
CA VAL A 61 1.28 -9.72 -11.83
C VAL A 61 0.66 -8.65 -10.93
N LEU A 62 -0.63 -8.76 -10.66
CA LEU A 62 -1.35 -7.79 -9.84
C LEU A 62 -0.85 -7.77 -8.40
N ALA A 63 -0.55 -8.94 -7.82
CA ALA A 63 0.02 -9.05 -6.49
C ALA A 63 1.37 -8.32 -6.38
N VAL A 64 2.21 -8.44 -7.41
CA VAL A 64 3.52 -7.75 -7.45
C VAL A 64 3.32 -6.25 -7.61
N VAL A 65 2.51 -5.80 -8.57
CA VAL A 65 2.27 -4.38 -8.83
C VAL A 65 1.64 -3.69 -7.63
N GLU A 66 0.62 -4.31 -7.03
CA GLU A 66 -0.08 -3.76 -5.86
C GLU A 66 0.83 -3.73 -4.64
N GLY A 67 1.64 -4.78 -4.42
CA GLY A 67 2.68 -4.79 -3.39
C GLY A 67 3.71 -3.68 -3.58
N VAL A 68 4.19 -3.45 -4.80
CA VAL A 68 5.12 -2.36 -5.13
C VAL A 68 4.48 -1.01 -4.88
N VAL A 69 3.27 -0.77 -5.38
CA VAL A 69 2.55 0.51 -5.18
C VAL A 69 2.32 0.78 -3.70
N ASN A 70 1.85 -0.21 -2.93
CA ASN A 70 1.66 -0.05 -1.49
C ASN A 70 2.98 0.25 -0.77
N LEU A 71 4.06 -0.45 -1.10
CA LEU A 71 5.37 -0.20 -0.51
C LEU A 71 5.88 1.20 -0.87
N THR A 72 5.74 1.62 -2.14
CA THR A 72 6.10 2.96 -2.59
C THR A 72 5.28 4.02 -1.86
N LEU A 73 3.97 3.84 -1.74
CA LEU A 73 3.10 4.77 -1.01
C LEU A 73 3.45 4.83 0.47
N LEU A 74 3.78 3.70 1.10
CA LEU A 74 4.25 3.65 2.48
C LEU A 74 5.58 4.40 2.63
N MET A 75 6.56 4.15 1.75
CA MET A 75 7.84 4.87 1.77
C MET A 75 7.65 6.37 1.55
N LEU A 76 6.83 6.77 0.57
CA LEU A 76 6.50 8.18 0.34
C LEU A 76 5.80 8.80 1.55
N SER A 77 4.94 8.05 2.25
CA SER A 77 4.27 8.55 3.45
C SER A 77 5.23 8.87 4.61
N ILE A 78 6.42 8.25 4.62
CA ILE A 78 7.50 8.50 5.59
C ILE A 78 8.46 9.58 5.07
N LEU A 79 8.86 9.50 3.80
CA LEU A 79 9.85 10.40 3.19
C LEU A 79 9.31 11.82 2.98
N LEU A 80 8.05 11.97 2.54
CA LEU A 80 7.46 13.29 2.28
C LEU A 80 7.41 14.18 3.54
N PRO A 81 6.98 13.69 4.72
CA PRO A 81 7.09 14.46 5.95
C PRO A 81 8.52 14.89 6.29
N ILE A 82 9.52 14.01 6.09
CA ILE A 82 10.93 14.32 6.38
C ILE A 82 11.45 15.43 5.45
N TRP A 83 11.09 15.38 4.17
CA TRP A 83 11.42 16.44 3.23
C TRP A 83 10.71 17.76 3.57
N ALA A 84 9.42 17.69 3.91
CA ALA A 84 8.66 18.87 4.32
C ALA A 84 9.22 19.53 5.59
N THR A 85 9.82 18.77 6.52
CA THR A 85 10.54 19.36 7.66
C THR A 85 11.75 20.19 7.26
N VAL A 86 12.47 19.80 6.20
CA VAL A 86 13.63 20.58 5.71
C VAL A 86 13.15 21.95 5.23
N ASP A 87 12.08 21.98 4.44
CA ASP A 87 11.49 23.23 3.94
C ASP A 87 10.94 24.11 5.07
N GLN A 88 10.30 23.52 6.08
CA GLN A 88 9.78 24.24 7.26
C GLN A 88 10.90 24.87 8.09
N VAL A 89 12.00 24.14 8.31
CA VAL A 89 13.17 24.64 9.02
C VAL A 89 13.84 25.77 8.25
N LEU A 90 13.97 25.64 6.92
CA LEU A 90 14.53 26.70 6.06
C LEU A 90 13.63 27.94 6.01
N ALA A 91 12.31 27.78 6.17
CA ALA A 91 11.33 28.86 6.16
C ALA A 91 10.98 29.43 7.54
N ASP A 92 11.69 29.01 8.60
CA ASP A 92 11.43 29.38 10.01
C ASP A 92 9.97 29.14 10.44
N GLN A 93 9.36 28.09 9.89
CA GLN A 93 7.99 27.69 10.22
C GLN A 93 7.97 26.60 11.30
N PRO A 94 6.93 26.56 12.15
CA PRO A 94 6.78 25.51 13.14
C PRO A 94 6.70 24.13 12.48
N ILE A 95 7.50 23.19 13.00
CA ILE A 95 7.54 21.81 12.50
C ILE A 95 6.20 21.13 12.79
N VAL A 96 5.47 20.79 11.73
CA VAL A 96 4.22 20.03 11.84
C VAL A 96 4.49 18.57 11.47
N PHE A 97 4.55 17.70 12.48
CA PHE A 97 4.61 16.27 12.24
C PHE A 97 3.31 15.78 11.61
N GLY A 98 3.36 15.47 10.30
CA GLY A 98 2.21 15.07 9.50
C GLY A 98 1.64 13.68 9.78
N LEU A 99 1.83 13.12 10.99
CA LEU A 99 1.23 11.85 11.43
C LEU A 99 -0.24 12.08 11.80
N THR A 100 -1.12 12.05 10.81
CA THR A 100 -2.55 12.09 11.06
C THR A 100 -3.02 10.75 11.62
N ARG A 101 -4.12 10.77 12.40
CA ARG A 101 -4.78 9.55 12.92
C ARG A 101 -5.04 8.50 11.84
N TRP A 102 -5.28 8.94 10.59
CA TRP A 102 -5.52 8.06 9.45
C TRP A 102 -4.25 7.43 8.90
N LYS A 103 -3.11 8.12 8.93
CA LYS A 103 -1.81 7.52 8.59
C LYS A 103 -1.41 6.45 9.59
N LEU A 104 -1.70 6.67 10.88
CA LEU A 104 -1.50 5.65 11.93
C LEU A 104 -2.40 4.43 11.71
N ALA A 105 -3.68 4.64 11.37
CA ALA A 105 -4.60 3.55 11.05
C ALA A 105 -4.15 2.78 9.79
N ASN A 106 -3.71 3.48 8.74
CA ASN A 106 -3.14 2.86 7.54
C ASN A 106 -1.93 1.99 7.90
N LEU A 107 -0.97 2.54 8.66
CA LEU A 107 0.22 1.81 9.11
C LEU A 107 -0.15 0.55 9.92
N ALA A 108 -1.13 0.65 10.81
CA ALA A 108 -1.59 -0.48 11.62
C ALA A 108 -2.24 -1.59 10.79
N VAL A 109 -2.87 -1.26 9.65
CA VAL A 109 -3.50 -2.24 8.76
C VAL A 109 -2.51 -2.80 7.73
N VAL A 110 -1.72 -1.93 7.10
CA VAL A 110 -0.81 -2.28 6.01
C VAL A 110 0.50 -2.88 6.54
N GLY A 111 0.99 -2.43 7.69
CA GLY A 111 2.24 -2.89 8.29
C GLY A 111 2.27 -4.41 8.55
N PRO A 112 1.29 -4.98 9.30
CA PRO A 112 1.21 -6.41 9.52
C PRO A 112 1.03 -7.21 8.22
N ALA A 113 0.26 -6.69 7.26
CA ALA A 113 0.08 -7.32 5.96
C ALA A 113 1.41 -7.44 5.19
N LEU A 114 2.22 -6.37 5.19
CA LEU A 114 3.56 -6.38 4.59
C LEU A 114 4.49 -7.38 5.30
N ILE A 115 4.49 -7.42 6.63
CA ILE A 115 5.31 -8.38 7.40
C ILE A 115 4.94 -9.83 7.02
N VAL A 116 3.64 -10.13 6.94
CA VAL A 116 3.15 -11.45 6.55
C VAL A 116 3.58 -11.79 5.11
N VAL A 117 3.46 -10.84 4.18
CA VAL A 117 3.88 -11.03 2.78
C VAL A 117 5.39 -11.27 2.69
N ILE A 118 6.21 -10.50 3.41
CA ILE A 118 7.66 -10.68 3.44
C ILE A 118 8.02 -12.06 4.00
N ARG A 119 7.47 -12.45 5.16
CA ARG A 119 7.72 -13.78 5.76
C ARG A 119 7.29 -14.94 4.85
N GLN A 120 6.15 -14.82 4.18
CA GLN A 120 5.68 -15.84 3.25
C GLN A 120 6.59 -15.98 2.02
N ASN A 121 7.22 -14.89 1.59
CA ASN A 121 8.11 -14.88 0.44
C ASN A 121 9.58 -15.10 0.82
N GLU A 122 9.93 -15.08 2.10
CA GLU A 122 11.30 -15.20 2.62
C GLU A 122 11.96 -16.51 2.15
N ALA A 123 11.26 -17.64 2.21
CA ALA A 123 11.77 -18.92 1.72
C ALA A 123 12.07 -18.91 0.21
N ALA A 124 11.21 -18.27 -0.59
CA ALA A 124 11.41 -18.12 -2.03
C ALA A 124 12.57 -17.16 -2.36
N LEU A 125 12.71 -16.07 -1.59
CA LEU A 125 13.79 -15.11 -1.70
C LEU A 125 15.14 -15.71 -1.32
N LEU A 126 15.21 -16.43 -0.20
CA LEU A 126 16.42 -17.13 0.23
C LEU A 126 16.82 -18.21 -0.78
N HIS A 127 15.86 -18.95 -1.34
CA HIS A 127 16.14 -19.92 -2.40
C HIS A 127 16.61 -19.26 -3.71
N ALA A 128 16.07 -18.10 -4.09
CA ALA A 128 16.52 -17.36 -5.27
C ALA A 128 17.93 -16.75 -5.07
N LEU A 129 18.23 -16.24 -3.87
CA LEU A 129 19.50 -15.58 -3.56
C LEU A 129 20.64 -16.57 -3.27
N PHE A 130 20.34 -17.70 -2.63
CA PHE A 130 21.34 -18.66 -2.16
C PHE A 130 21.23 -20.06 -2.80
N GLY A 131 20.07 -20.42 -3.36
CA GLY A 131 19.84 -21.74 -3.98
C GLY A 131 20.37 -21.88 -5.41
N GLY A 132 20.85 -20.79 -6.03
CA GLY A 132 21.43 -20.77 -7.39
C GLY A 132 22.93 -21.08 -7.47
N ARG A 133 23.66 -21.13 -6.35
CA ARG A 133 25.06 -21.60 -6.32
C ARG A 133 25.11 -23.07 -5.94
N ARG A 134 24.84 -23.95 -6.92
CA ARG A 134 25.56 -25.23 -6.92
C ARG A 134 27.00 -24.87 -7.21
N LEU A 135 27.83 -24.84 -6.16
CA LEU A 135 29.28 -24.84 -6.28
C LEU A 135 29.63 -26.13 -7.05
N GLY A 136 29.84 -25.97 -8.36
CA GLY A 136 30.57 -26.94 -9.17
C GLY A 136 32.06 -26.76 -8.96
#